data_AF-A0A2N6FT90-F1
#
_entry.id   AF-A0A2N6FT90-F1
#
_cell.length_a   1.000
_cell.length_b   1.000
_cell.length_c   1.000
_cell.angle_alpha   90.00
_cell.angle_beta   90.00
_cell.angle_gamma   90.00
#
_symmetry.space_group_name_H-M   'P 1'
#
loop_
_entity.id
_entity.type
_entity.pdbx_description
1 polymer ?
#
loop_
_entity_poly.entity_id
_entity_poly.type
_entity_poly.pdbx_seq_one_letter_code
_entity_poly.pdbx_strand_id
1 'polypeptide(L)'
;MKKFLLLTILAIISFANENFTNMKNCESIKLSKYTMLVSCHKIDYLIEYKLIEDEEKDSIKKITAITLKDARIIKSTGKIK
;
A
#
# COMPACT_ATOMS: atom_id res chain seq x y z
N MET A 1 -31.75 -30.40 -18.82
CA MET A 1 -31.50 -29.08 -18.16
C MET A 1 -30.56 -29.18 -16.94
N LYS A 2 -29.50 -30.02 -16.98
CA LYS A 2 -28.51 -30.12 -15.88
C LYS A 2 -27.15 -29.44 -16.20
N LYS A 3 -26.92 -29.04 -17.45
CA LYS A 3 -25.64 -28.46 -17.90
C LYS A 3 -25.47 -26.97 -17.58
N PHE A 4 -26.56 -26.25 -17.32
CA PHE A 4 -26.51 -24.82 -16.98
C PHE A 4 -26.00 -24.56 -15.56
N LEU A 5 -26.19 -25.50 -14.63
CA LEU A 5 -25.73 -25.36 -13.24
C LEU A 5 -24.20 -25.32 -13.11
N LEU A 6 -23.49 -26.00 -14.03
CA LEU A 6 -22.02 -26.03 -14.02
C LEU A 6 -21.42 -24.69 -14.44
N LEU A 7 -22.08 -23.99 -15.36
CA LEU A 7 -21.60 -22.72 -15.91
C LEU A 7 -21.71 -21.58 -14.89
N THR A 8 -22.75 -21.60 -14.05
CA THR A 8 -22.93 -20.63 -12.98
C THR A 8 -21.91 -20.80 -11.86
N ILE A 9 -21.45 -22.02 -11.59
CA ILE A 9 -20.44 -22.28 -10.56
C ILE A 9 -19.07 -21.73 -11.02
N LEU A 10 -18.72 -21.90 -12.30
CA LEU A 10 -17.44 -21.42 -12.82
C LEU A 10 -17.32 -19.89 -12.81
N ALA A 11 -18.42 -19.18 -13.03
CA ALA A 11 -18.45 -17.72 -13.04
C ALA A 11 -18.14 -17.09 -11.66
N ILE A 12 -18.50 -17.77 -10.56
CA ILE A 12 -18.32 -17.24 -9.19
C ILE A 12 -16.83 -17.29 -8.77
N ILE A 13 -16.06 -18.26 -9.30
CA ILE A 13 -14.64 -18.45 -8.97
C ILE A 13 -13.76 -17.35 -9.60
N SER A 14 -14.16 -16.81 -10.75
CA SER A 14 -13.42 -15.73 -11.42
C SER A 14 -13.40 -14.40 -10.64
N PHE A 15 -14.40 -14.14 -9.80
CA PHE A 15 -14.47 -12.93 -8.98
C PHE A 15 -13.74 -13.05 -7.63
N ALA A 16 -13.24 -14.24 -7.26
CA ALA A 16 -12.52 -14.46 -6.01
C ALA A 16 -10.99 -14.19 -6.12
N ASN A 17 -10.48 -13.83 -7.30
CA ASN A 17 -9.06 -13.59 -7.54
C ASN A 17 -8.66 -12.10 -7.44
N GLU A 18 -9.29 -11.34 -6.55
CA GLU A 18 -8.70 -10.08 -6.06
C GLU A 18 -7.79 -10.42 -4.87
N ASN A 19 -6.75 -11.21 -5.15
CA ASN A 19 -5.77 -11.63 -4.16
C ASN A 19 -4.91 -10.42 -3.76
N PHE A 20 -5.30 -9.72 -2.69
CA PHE A 20 -4.50 -8.73 -1.96
C PHE A 20 -3.25 -9.34 -1.28
N THR A 21 -2.91 -10.60 -1.56
CA THR A 21 -1.95 -11.43 -0.82
C THR A 21 -0.53 -11.41 -1.41
N ASN A 22 -0.30 -10.76 -2.55
CA ASN A 22 1.02 -10.63 -3.17
C ASN A 22 1.32 -9.18 -3.61
N MET A 23 1.56 -8.28 -2.65
CA MET A 23 2.17 -6.96 -2.93
C MET A 23 3.68 -7.10 -3.21
N LYS A 24 4.07 -8.03 -4.09
CA LYS A 24 5.48 -8.36 -4.34
C LYS A 24 6.20 -7.34 -5.22
N ASN A 25 5.46 -6.59 -6.03
CA ASN A 25 6.02 -5.59 -6.93
C ASN A 25 5.63 -4.21 -6.43
N CYS A 26 6.51 -3.63 -5.63
CA CYS A 26 6.41 -2.23 -5.21
C CYS A 26 7.49 -1.42 -5.90
N GLU A 27 7.13 -0.27 -6.44
CA GLU A 27 8.07 0.69 -7.00
C GLU A 27 8.34 1.77 -5.96
N SER A 28 9.59 2.22 -5.85
CA SER A 28 9.96 3.29 -4.93
C SER A 28 10.62 4.43 -5.66
N ILE A 29 10.17 5.65 -5.40
CA ILE A 29 10.81 6.88 -5.88
C ILE A 29 11.18 7.77 -4.70
N LYS A 30 12.43 8.23 -4.67
CA LYS A 30 12.88 9.25 -3.72
C LYS A 30 12.43 10.61 -4.26
N LEU A 31 11.54 11.28 -3.52
CA LEU A 31 11.07 12.63 -3.86
C LEU A 31 12.01 13.70 -3.30
N SER A 32 12.65 13.42 -2.15
CA SER A 32 13.67 14.28 -1.53
C SER A 32 14.55 13.47 -0.60
N LYS A 33 15.52 14.11 0.07
CA LYS A 33 16.31 13.51 1.15
C LYS A 33 15.44 12.97 2.29
N TYR A 34 14.25 13.56 2.52
CA TYR A 34 13.40 13.25 3.67
C TYR A 34 12.04 12.65 3.29
N THR A 35 11.81 12.36 2.01
CA THR A 35 10.53 11.82 1.53
C THR A 35 10.71 10.79 0.43
N MET A 36 10.08 9.64 0.60
CA MET A 36 10.01 8.56 -0.39
C MET A 36 8.54 8.21 -0.65
N LEU A 37 8.22 7.94 -1.91
CA LEU A 37 6.94 7.38 -2.31
C LEU A 37 7.17 5.92 -2.70
N VAL A 38 6.41 5.01 -2.10
CA VAL A 38 6.43 3.58 -2.41
C VAL A 38 5.07 3.18 -2.94
N SER A 39 4.96 2.90 -4.23
CA SER A 39 3.71 2.46 -4.87
C SER A 39 3.64 0.94 -4.90
N CYS A 40 2.58 0.38 -4.33
CA CYS A 40 2.32 -1.05 -4.30
C CYS A 40 0.89 -1.32 -4.83
N HIS A 41 0.78 -1.65 -6.12
CA HIS A 41 -0.50 -1.91 -6.79
C HIS A 41 -1.54 -0.78 -6.66
N LYS A 42 -2.48 -0.91 -5.72
CA LYS A 42 -3.62 0.02 -5.52
C LYS A 42 -3.39 1.00 -4.36
N ILE A 43 -2.22 0.94 -3.72
CA ILE A 43 -1.89 1.72 -2.52
C ILE A 43 -0.51 2.35 -2.70
N ASP A 44 -0.44 3.66 -2.52
CA ASP A 44 0.80 4.41 -2.46
C ASP A 44 1.14 4.78 -1.02
N TYR A 45 2.38 4.57 -0.61
CA TYR A 45 2.87 4.93 0.72
C TYR A 45 3.80 6.12 0.62
N LEU A 46 3.39 7.25 1.20
CA LEU A 46 4.26 8.41 1.39
C LEU A 46 4.98 8.26 2.73
N ILE A 47 6.28 8.04 2.67
CA ILE A 47 7.18 7.87 3.82
C ILE A 47 7.93 9.18 4.03
N GLU A 48 7.75 9.76 5.22
CA GLU A 48 8.48 10.95 5.67
C GLU A 48 9.51 10.53 6.71
N TYR A 49 10.77 10.90 6.51
CA TYR A 49 11.88 10.64 7.42
C TYR A 49 12.12 11.84 8.33
N LYS A 50 12.73 11.61 9.50
CA LYS A 50 13.14 12.72 10.38
C LYS A 50 14.39 13.42 9.81
N LEU A 51 14.49 14.71 10.10
CA LEU A 51 15.75 15.44 10.05
C LEU A 51 16.58 14.97 11.25
N ILE A 52 17.48 14.02 11.04
CA ILE A 52 18.51 13.66 12.02
C ILE A 52 19.85 13.90 11.35
N GLU A 53 20.75 14.59 12.04
CA GLU A 53 22.10 14.92 11.56
C GLU A 53 23.02 13.69 11.50
N ASP A 54 22.72 12.65 12.30
CA ASP A 54 23.35 11.34 12.24
C ASP A 54 22.67 10.41 11.22
N GLU A 55 23.38 10.12 10.12
CA GLU A 55 22.95 9.30 8.99
C GLU A 55 22.65 7.82 9.32
N GLU A 56 23.02 7.34 10.51
CA GLU A 56 22.98 5.90 10.85
C GLU A 56 21.62 5.38 11.34
N LYS A 57 20.61 6.23 11.54
CA LYS A 57 19.29 5.77 12.01
C LYS A 57 18.17 6.24 11.08
N ASP A 58 17.74 5.35 10.19
CA ASP A 58 16.51 5.42 9.39
C ASP A 58 15.27 5.57 10.29
N SER A 59 15.06 6.79 10.79
CA SER A 59 13.96 7.10 11.68
C SER A 59 12.79 7.63 10.87
N ILE A 60 11.90 6.71 10.50
CA ILE A 60 10.63 7.05 9.86
C ILE A 60 9.84 7.96 10.82
N LYS A 61 9.53 9.18 10.38
CA LYS A 61 8.71 10.15 11.11
C LYS A 61 7.23 9.79 10.99
N LYS A 62 6.79 9.55 9.75
CA LYS A 62 5.38 9.35 9.40
C LYS A 62 5.25 8.51 8.13
N ILE A 63 4.21 7.68 8.08
CA ILE A 63 3.80 6.96 6.88
C ILE A 63 2.33 7.26 6.62
N THR A 64 2.04 7.73 5.41
CA THR A 64 0.68 7.95 4.92
C THR A 64 0.40 6.93 3.83
N ALA A 65 -0.65 6.12 4.00
CA ALA A 65 -1.18 5.28 2.94
C ALA A 65 -2.19 6.10 2.14
N ILE A 66 -2.03 6.10 0.82
CA ILE A 66 -2.83 6.85 -0.15
C ILE A 66 -3.45 5.82 -1.08
N THR A 67 -4.77 5.89 -1.21
CA THR A 67 -5.56 5.12 -2.17
C THR A 67 -6.30 6.09 -3.09
N LEU A 68 -6.97 5.57 -4.11
CA LEU A 68 -7.83 6.39 -4.98
C LEU A 68 -8.97 7.10 -4.23
N LYS A 69 -9.35 6.61 -3.05
CA LYS A 69 -10.51 7.09 -2.30
C LYS A 69 -10.14 7.92 -1.08
N ASP A 70 -9.00 7.64 -0.46
CA ASP A 70 -8.61 8.27 0.79
C ASP A 70 -7.09 8.30 1.01
N ALA A 71 -6.67 9.13 1.95
CA ALA A 71 -5.31 9.15 2.47
C ALA A 71 -5.38 9.05 4.00
N ARG A 72 -4.62 8.13 4.59
CA ARG A 72 -4.62 7.88 6.04
C ARG A 72 -3.22 7.76 6.58
N ILE A 73 -2.99 8.35 7.75
CA ILE A 73 -1.74 8.20 8.48
C ILE A 73 -1.77 6.85 9.17
N ILE A 74 -0.90 5.93 8.77
CA ILE A 74 -0.82 4.58 9.35
C ILE A 74 0.28 4.45 10.39
N LYS A 75 1.26 5.37 10.38
CA LYS A 75 2.31 5.45 11.39
C LYS A 75 2.71 6.91 11.57
N SER A 76 2.84 7.34 12.82
CA SER A 76 3.38 8.65 13.18
C SER A 76 4.13 8.52 14.49
N THR A 77 5.31 9.15 14.57
CA THR A 77 6.08 9.24 15.81
C THR A 77 5.59 10.36 16.75
N GLY A 78 4.59 11.13 16.33
CA GLY A 78 3.83 12.07 17.18
C GLY A 78 2.42 11.56 17.48
N LYS A 79 1.80 12.04 18.57
CA LYS A 79 0.41 11.69 18.93
C LYS A 79 -0.51 11.93 17.74
N ILE A 80 -1.13 10.85 17.24
CA ILE A 80 -2.28 10.92 16.34
C ILE A 80 -3.43 11.43 17.23
N LYS A 81 -3.80 12.70 17.07
CA LYS A 81 -5.01 13.26 17.69
C LYS A 81 -6.22 12.86 16.89
#